data_AF-A0A526YTJ0-F1
#
_entry.id   AF-A0A526YTJ0-F1
#
_cell.length_a   1.000
_cell.length_b   1.000
_cell.length_c   1.000
_cell.angle_alpha   90.00
_cell.angle_beta   90.00
_cell.angle_gamma   90.00
#
_symmetry.space_group_name_H-M   'P 1'
#
loop_
_entity.id
_entity.type
_entity.pdbx_description
1 polymer ?
#
loop_
_entity_poly.entity_id
_entity_poly.type
_entity_poly.pdbx_seq_one_letter_code
_entity_poly.pdbx_strand_id
1 'polypeptide(L)' 'MSVEKIDTLVVGGGQAGVAMSEHLSKCGVPHLVLERGRIAER' A
#
# COMPACT_ATOMS: atom_id res chain seq x y z
N MET A 1 14.32 -9.38 -13.67
CA MET A 1 13.42 -8.77 -12.67
C MET A 1 12.03 -8.75 -13.26
N SER A 2 10.99 -9.14 -12.53
CA SER A 2 9.61 -8.93 -12.95
C SER A 2 9.21 -7.48 -12.67
N VAL A 3 8.48 -6.88 -13.60
CA VAL A 3 7.90 -5.55 -13.42
C VAL A 3 6.41 -5.75 -13.20
N GLU A 4 5.92 -5.33 -12.04
CA GLU A 4 4.49 -5.28 -11.75
C GLU A 4 3.92 -3.93 -12.17
N LYS A 5 2.74 -3.94 -12.79
CA LYS A 5 2.04 -2.72 -13.23
C LYS A 5 0.78 -2.57 -12.39
N ILE A 6 0.63 -1.41 -11.76
CA ILE A 6 -0.57 -1.05 -11.01
C ILE A 6 -0.82 0.45 -11.11
N ASP A 7 -2.08 0.85 -11.07
CA ASP A 7 -2.46 2.25 -11.19
C ASP A 7 -2.19 3.05 -9.91
N THR A 8 -2.26 2.40 -8.75
CA THR A 8 -2.10 3.04 -7.44
C THR A 8 -1.03 2.35 -6.60
N LEU A 9 -0.04 3.13 -6.17
CA LEU A 9 1.04 2.70 -5.29
C LEU A 9 1.08 3.58 -4.04
N VAL A 10 0.98 2.96 -2.87
CA VAL A 10 1.16 3.61 -1.57
C VAL A 10 2.60 3.36 -1.10
N VAL A 11 3.36 4.42 -0.86
CA VAL A 11 4.74 4.33 -0.37
C VAL A 11 4.78 4.71 1.11
N GLY A 12 5.15 3.75 1.95
CA GLY A 12 5.13 3.82 3.41
C GLY A 12 4.00 2.97 4.00
N GLY A 13 4.34 1.96 4.79
CA GLY A 13 3.42 1.01 5.44
C GLY A 13 3.15 1.32 6.91
N GLY A 14 3.33 2.58 7.34
CA GLY A 14 2.93 3.06 8.67
C GLY A 14 1.42 3.30 8.79
N GLN A 15 0.99 3.95 9.87
CA GLN A 15 -0.44 4.18 10.17
C GLN A 15 -1.20 4.87 9.02
N ALA A 16 -0.61 5.91 8.43
CA ALA A 16 -1.22 6.62 7.30
C ALA A 16 -1.35 5.73 6.05
N GLY A 17 -0.33 4.92 5.75
CA GLY A 17 -0.33 4.02 4.60
C GLY A 17 -1.35 2.89 4.74
N VAL A 18 -1.46 2.31 5.94
CA VAL A 18 -2.46 1.27 6.23
C VAL A 18 -3.88 1.85 6.21
N ALA A 19 -4.09 3.03 6.78
CA ALA A 19 -5.40 3.70 6.73
C ALA A 19 -5.81 4.02 5.28
N MET A 20 -4.86 4.47 4.44
CA MET A 20 -5.10 4.69 3.02
C MET A 20 -5.46 3.38 2.30
N SER A 21 -4.71 2.30 2.57
CA SER A 21 -4.96 0.98 2.00
C SER A 21 -6.36 0.45 2.32
N GLU A 22 -6.82 0.66 3.56
CA GLU A 22 -8.16 0.30 4.00
C GLU A 22 -9.24 1.07 3.22
N HIS A 23 -9.07 2.39 3.06
CA HIS A 23 -10.00 3.23 2.34
C HIS A 23 -10.04 2.88 0.83
N LEU A 24 -8.88 2.68 0.20
CA LEU A 24 -8.79 2.24 -1.19
C LEU A 24 -9.46 0.88 -1.40
N SER A 25 -9.29 -0.05 -0.46
CA SER A 25 -9.96 -1.36 -0.48
C SER A 25 -11.48 -1.22 -0.42
N LYS A 26 -12.01 -0.37 0.47
CA LYS A 26 -13.45 -0.06 0.56
C LYS A 26 -13.99 0.59 -0.72
N CYS A 27 -13.19 1.39 -1.40
CA CYS A 27 -13.54 2.00 -2.69
C CYS A 27 -13.37 1.05 -3.88
N GLY A 28 -12.90 -0.19 -3.67
CA GLY A 28 -12.68 -1.16 -4.74
C GLY A 28 -11.50 -0.80 -5.65
N VAL A 29 -10.55 0.00 -5.18
CA VAL A 29 -9.38 0.44 -5.94
C VAL A 29 -8.21 -0.53 -5.70
N PRO A 30 -7.75 -1.27 -6.72
CA PRO A 30 -6.55 -2.10 -6.61
C PRO A 30 -5.32 -1.23 -6.33
N HIS A 31 -4.53 -1.60 -5.33
CA HIS A 31 -3.32 -0.87 -4.96
C HIS A 31 -2.28 -1.80 -4.32
N LEU A 32 -1.03 -1.37 -4.34
CA LEU A 32 0.08 -2.00 -3.62
C LEU A 32 0.59 -1.06 -2.53
N VAL A 33 1.03 -1.62 -1.41
CA VAL A 33 1.70 -0.89 -0.34
C VAL A 33 3.14 -1.35 -0.25
N LEU A 34 4.08 -0.41 -0.29
CA LEU A 34 5.50 -0.68 -0.11
C LEU A 34 5.98 -0.09 1.22
N GLU A 35 6.74 -0.88 1.97
CA GLU A 35 7.45 -0.47 3.17
C GLU A 35 8.88 -1.01 3.10
N ARG A 36 9.83 -0.28 3.69
CA ARG A 36 11.23 -0.71 3.77
C ARG A 36 11.37 -1.95 4.62
N GLY A 37 10.63 -2.01 5.73
CA GLY A 37 10.61 -3.12 6.68
C GLY A 37 9.32 -3.93 6.58
N ARG A 38 8.78 -4.30 7.75
CA ARG A 38 7.47 -4.95 7.86
C ARG A 38 6.38 -3.89 7.99
N ILE A 39 5.22 -4.18 7.41
CA ILE A 39 4.05 -3.30 7.47
C ILE A 39 3.66 -3.09 8.94
N ALA A 40 3.37 -1.85 9.30
CA ALA A 40 2.95 -1.43 10.63
C ALA A 40 3.92 -1.76 11.78
N GLU A 41 5.20 -2.03 11.49
CA GLU A 41 6.20 -2.29 12.54
C GLU A 41 7.04 -1.06 12.87
N ARG A 42 6.81 -0.55 14.09
CA ARG A 42 7.71 0.19 14.98
C ARG A 42 7.15 0.17 16.39
#